data_AF-A0A2D7X0C5-F1
#
_entry.id   AF-A0A2D7X0C5-F1
#
_cell.length_a   1.000
_cell.length_b   1.000
_cell.length_c   1.000
_cell.angle_alpha   90.00
_cell.angle_beta   90.00
_cell.angle_gamma   90.00
#
_symmetry.space_group_name_H-M   'P 1'
#
loop_
_entity.id
_entity.type
_entity.pdbx_description
1 polymer ?
#
loop_
_entity_poly.entity_id
_entity_poly.type
_entity_poly.pdbx_seq_one_letter_code
_entity_poly.pdbx_strand_id
1 'polypeptide(L)'
;MMARKQFLDGTIRIGDLSEVTGLRLTKVATGAGKGFRVIALPGEEIVYWSFFRGKVNRFALKKAEELKVPVDFETDLFGKSLRFNYSYSPCEYVLGGLFCVATAGFVQIDMDNLSSPVVFLIGLGLFQFVQAYRAKTALKNL
;
A
#
# COMPACT_ATOMS: atom_id res chain seq x y z
N MET A 1 5.12 -23.89 26.02
CA MET A 1 4.02 -22.89 26.03
C MET A 1 4.23 -21.98 24.83
N MET A 2 3.48 -22.17 23.74
CA MET A 2 3.60 -21.32 22.54
C MET A 2 3.14 -19.92 22.91
N ALA A 3 4.06 -18.96 23.00
CA ALA A 3 3.71 -17.56 23.12
C ALA A 3 3.01 -17.14 21.83
N ARG A 4 1.68 -17.06 21.85
CA ARG A 4 0.91 -16.35 20.82
C ARG A 4 1.36 -14.89 20.86
N LYS A 5 2.30 -14.51 19.97
CA LYS A 5 2.69 -13.11 19.77
C LYS A 5 1.43 -12.36 19.32
N GLN A 6 0.91 -11.49 20.20
CA GLN A 6 -0.27 -10.68 19.94
C GLN A 6 0.04 -9.63 18.87
N PHE A 7 -0.72 -9.68 17.76
CA PHE A 7 -0.67 -8.72 16.67
C PHE A 7 -1.62 -7.57 16.98
N LEU A 8 -1.12 -6.56 17.68
CA LEU A 8 -1.79 -5.28 17.85
C LEU A 8 -1.00 -4.25 17.04
N ASP A 9 -1.62 -3.81 15.95
CA ASP A 9 -1.24 -2.64 15.17
C ASP A 9 0.26 -2.49 14.84
N GLY A 10 0.67 -3.16 13.76
CA GLY A 10 1.77 -2.69 12.92
C GLY A 10 3.20 -2.77 13.44
N THR A 11 3.50 -3.23 14.66
CA THR A 11 4.90 -3.36 15.09
C THR A 11 5.08 -4.53 16.04
N ILE A 12 5.84 -5.55 15.63
CA ILE A 12 6.36 -6.54 16.58
C ILE A 12 7.47 -5.84 17.37
N ARG A 13 7.40 -5.86 18.70
CA ARG A 13 8.55 -5.53 19.56
C ARG A 13 9.64 -6.55 19.23
N ILE A 14 10.61 -6.16 18.43
CA ILE A 14 11.75 -7.02 18.16
C ILE A 14 12.69 -6.90 19.35
N GLY A 15 12.81 -7.98 20.13
CA GLY A 15 13.97 -8.20 20.97
C GLY A 15 15.17 -8.48 20.07
N ASP A 16 16.25 -7.74 20.28
CA ASP A 16 17.55 -7.84 19.60
C ASP A 16 17.51 -8.03 18.07
N LEU A 17 17.36 -6.92 17.35
CA LEU A 17 17.66 -6.79 15.91
C LEU A 17 19.17 -6.87 15.58
N SER A 18 20.01 -7.26 16.53
CA SER A 18 21.48 -7.25 16.39
C SER A 18 21.99 -8.21 15.31
N GLU A 19 21.23 -9.26 15.01
CA GLU A 19 21.57 -10.27 14.00
C GLU A 19 20.91 -10.05 12.64
N VAL A 20 20.19 -8.93 12.45
CA VAL A 20 19.54 -8.66 11.16
C VAL A 20 20.57 -8.26 10.12
N THR A 21 20.64 -9.02 9.04
CA THR A 21 21.56 -8.79 7.92
C THR A 21 20.89 -8.12 6.73
N GLY A 22 19.56 -8.06 6.71
CA GLY A 22 18.79 -7.46 5.63
C GLY A 22 17.30 -7.37 5.95
N LEU A 23 16.59 -6.51 5.24
CA LEU A 23 15.14 -6.42 5.28
C LEU A 23 14.57 -6.84 3.93
N ARG A 24 13.51 -7.65 3.92
CA ARG A 24 12.83 -8.05 2.68
C ARG A 24 11.40 -7.54 2.66
N LEU A 25 11.03 -6.82 1.61
CA LEU A 25 9.66 -6.37 1.37
C LEU A 25 8.93 -7.42 0.51
N THR A 26 7.82 -7.93 1.04
CA THR A 26 7.01 -8.98 0.41
C THR A 26 5.56 -8.52 0.26
N LYS A 27 4.83 -9.11 -0.69
CA LYS A 27 3.40 -8.86 -0.87
C LYS A 27 2.61 -9.90 -0.08
N VAL A 28 1.52 -9.47 0.56
CA VAL A 28 0.60 -10.35 1.27
C VAL A 28 -0.71 -10.40 0.50
N ALA A 29 -1.13 -11.61 0.12
CA ALA A 29 -2.48 -11.84 -0.35
C ALA A 29 -3.43 -11.74 0.85
N THR A 30 -4.15 -10.63 0.94
CA THR A 30 -5.24 -10.50 1.91
C THR A 30 -6.54 -10.67 1.14
N GLY A 31 -7.50 -11.44 1.65
CA GLY A 31 -8.79 -11.64 0.97
C GLY A 31 -9.54 -10.33 0.62
N ALA A 32 -9.15 -9.21 1.25
CA ALA A 32 -9.70 -7.88 1.04
C ALA A 32 -8.83 -6.94 0.17
N GLY A 33 -7.69 -7.40 -0.38
CA GLY A 33 -6.82 -6.56 -1.20
C GLY A 33 -5.32 -6.91 -1.16
N LYS A 34 -4.48 -5.93 -1.53
CA LYS A 34 -3.02 -6.08 -1.52
C LYS A 34 -2.46 -5.58 -0.19
N GLY A 35 -1.91 -6.49 0.61
CA GLY A 35 -1.09 -6.17 1.78
C GLY A 35 0.39 -6.16 1.41
N PHE A 36 1.20 -5.48 2.22
CA PHE A 36 2.65 -5.47 2.12
C PHE A 36 3.23 -5.69 3.51
N ARG A 37 4.34 -6.42 3.60
CA ARG A 37 5.05 -6.64 4.86
C ARG A 37 6.56 -6.54 4.68
N VAL A 38 7.25 -6.16 5.75
CA VAL A 38 8.71 -6.18 5.87
C VAL A 38 9.08 -7.36 6.75
N ILE A 39 10.05 -8.13 6.30
CA ILE A 39 10.60 -9.30 6.96
C ILE A 39 12.06 -9.03 7.30
N ALA A 40 12.51 -9.37 8.50
CA ALA A 40 13.92 -9.35 8.87
C ALA A 40 14.60 -10.66 8.44
N LEU A 41 15.75 -10.55 7.76
CA LEU A 41 16.59 -11.67 7.39
C LEU A 41 17.75 -11.84 8.39
N PRO A 42 18.19 -13.08 8.67
CA PRO A 42 17.73 -14.35 8.07
C PRO A 42 16.49 -14.98 8.74
N GLY A 43 16.07 -14.51 9.93
CA GLY A 43 15.05 -15.16 10.76
C GLY A 43 13.60 -15.15 10.24
N GLU A 44 13.37 -14.60 9.05
CA GLU A 44 12.07 -14.42 8.42
C GLU A 44 10.97 -13.81 9.32
N GLU A 45 11.35 -13.05 10.35
CA GLU A 45 10.41 -12.42 11.26
C GLU A 45 9.72 -11.22 10.62
N ILE A 46 8.38 -11.15 10.71
CA ILE A 46 7.61 -10.02 10.20
C ILE A 46 7.79 -8.83 11.14
N VAL A 47 8.57 -7.83 10.73
CA VAL A 47 8.85 -6.64 11.54
C VAL A 47 7.82 -5.53 11.36
N TYR A 48 7.15 -5.49 10.21
CA TYR A 48 6.12 -4.51 9.89
C TYR A 48 5.16 -5.02 8.83
N TRP A 49 3.90 -4.58 8.84
CA TRP A 49 2.96 -4.84 7.75
C TRP A 49 1.92 -3.72 7.62
N SER A 50 1.44 -3.49 6.40
CA SER A 50 0.37 -2.54 6.12
C SER A 50 -0.27 -2.82 4.77
N PHE A 51 -1.55 -2.45 4.62
CA PHE A 51 -2.21 -2.33 3.32
C PHE A 51 -1.65 -1.18 2.46
N PHE A 52 -0.93 -0.24 3.09
CA PHE A 52 -0.34 0.90 2.38
C PHE A 52 1.13 0.67 2.06
N ARG A 53 1.45 0.49 0.77
CA ARG A 53 2.83 0.32 0.30
C ARG A 53 3.74 1.46 0.75
N GLY A 54 3.28 2.71 0.64
CA GLY A 54 4.06 3.87 1.05
C GLY A 54 4.41 3.91 2.55
N LYS A 55 3.62 3.27 3.41
CA LYS A 55 3.95 3.12 4.84
C LYS A 55 5.03 2.05 5.03
N VAL A 56 4.88 0.92 4.35
CA VAL A 56 5.86 -0.19 4.37
C VAL A 56 7.22 0.25 3.82
N ASN A 57 7.25 0.97 2.69
CA ASN A 57 8.50 1.50 2.13
C ASN A 57 9.19 2.47 3.09
N ARG A 58 8.44 3.40 3.71
CA ARG A 58 9.00 4.36 4.69
C ARG A 58 9.58 3.65 5.90
N PHE A 59 8.87 2.64 6.41
CA PHE A 59 9.37 1.82 7.51
C PHE A 59 10.66 1.09 7.12
N ALA A 60 10.67 0.42 5.97
CA ALA A 60 11.83 -0.33 5.49
C ALA A 60 13.05 0.58 5.28
N LEU A 61 12.88 1.73 4.64
CA LEU A 61 13.95 2.71 4.44
C LEU A 61 14.52 3.21 5.77
N LYS A 62 13.65 3.65 6.68
CA LYS A 62 14.08 4.15 7.99
C LYS A 62 14.86 3.09 8.77
N LYS A 63 14.37 1.84 8.78
CA LYS A 63 15.04 0.75 9.49
C LYS A 63 16.32 0.28 8.81
N ALA A 64 16.38 0.30 7.50
CA ALA A 64 17.60 0.04 6.75
C ALA A 64 18.69 1.07 7.04
N GLU A 65 18.33 2.36 7.12
CA GLU A 65 19.25 3.43 7.51
C GLU A 65 19.73 3.29 8.95
N GLU A 66 18.82 3.00 9.89
CA GLU A 66 19.15 2.79 11.32
C GLU A 66 20.09 1.60 11.54
N LEU A 67 19.83 0.48 10.84
CA LEU A 67 20.58 -0.78 11.01
C LEU A 67 21.77 -0.92 10.05
N LYS A 68 21.89 -0.02 9.06
CA LYS A 68 22.86 -0.09 7.94
C LYS A 68 22.79 -1.41 7.17
N VAL A 69 21.58 -1.92 6.95
CA VAL A 69 21.32 -3.18 6.23
C VAL A 69 20.63 -2.92 4.90
N PRO A 70 20.84 -3.76 3.87
CA PRO A 70 20.14 -3.65 2.60
C PRO A 70 18.64 -3.95 2.72
N VAL A 71 17.86 -3.40 1.79
CA VAL A 71 16.45 -3.75 1.58
C VAL A 71 16.31 -4.51 0.26
N ASP A 72 15.91 -5.76 0.36
CA ASP A 72 15.57 -6.62 -0.77
C ASP A 72 14.07 -6.59 -1.06
N PHE A 73 13.74 -6.85 -2.32
CA PHE A 73 12.37 -7.10 -2.75
C PHE A 73 12.18 -8.57 -3.09
N GLU A 74 11.05 -9.13 -2.71
CA GLU A 74 10.59 -10.41 -3.24
C GLU A 74 10.44 -10.34 -4.77
N THR A 75 10.56 -11.47 -5.45
CA THR A 75 10.51 -11.58 -6.92
C THR A 75 9.29 -10.88 -7.54
N ASP A 76 8.14 -10.91 -6.87
CA ASP A 76 6.90 -10.27 -7.31
C ASP A 76 6.91 -8.73 -7.24
N LEU A 77 7.93 -8.19 -6.56
CA LEU A 77 8.18 -6.77 -6.36
C LEU A 77 9.49 -6.31 -7.02
N PHE A 78 10.22 -7.21 -7.68
CA PHE A 78 11.46 -6.92 -8.39
C PHE A 78 11.23 -5.86 -9.49
N GLY A 79 12.13 -4.88 -9.58
CA GLY A 79 12.00 -3.73 -10.50
C GLY A 79 11.09 -2.59 -10.02
N LYS A 80 10.44 -2.69 -8.85
CA LYS A 80 9.60 -1.60 -8.30
C LYS A 80 10.32 -0.86 -7.18
N SER A 81 10.77 0.36 -7.47
CA SER A 81 11.53 1.23 -6.55
C SER A 81 10.92 1.41 -5.14
N LEU A 82 11.76 1.59 -4.11
CA LEU A 82 11.34 2.04 -2.77
C LEU A 82 10.68 3.43 -2.79
N ARG A 83 10.95 4.25 -3.82
CA ARG A 83 10.28 5.54 -4.06
C ARG A 83 8.86 5.38 -4.64
N PHE A 84 8.48 4.17 -5.04
CA PHE A 84 7.19 3.92 -5.66
C PHE A 84 6.06 3.90 -4.61
N ASN A 85 5.38 5.03 -4.48
CA ASN A 85 4.33 5.27 -3.49
C ASN A 85 2.95 4.69 -3.84
N TYR A 86 2.78 4.01 -4.98
CA TYR A 86 1.44 3.61 -5.40
C TYR A 86 0.97 2.31 -4.74
N SER A 87 -0.05 2.44 -3.88
CA SER A 87 -0.81 1.33 -3.29
C SER A 87 -1.65 0.58 -4.31
N TYR A 88 -2.14 1.26 -5.35
CA TYR A 88 -2.99 0.68 -6.40
C TYR A 88 -2.37 0.91 -7.79
N SER A 89 -2.64 -0.01 -8.71
CA SER A 89 -2.29 0.10 -10.12
C SER A 89 -3.12 1.19 -10.81
N PRO A 90 -2.65 1.74 -11.95
CA PRO A 90 -3.44 2.71 -12.72
C PRO A 90 -4.85 2.21 -13.05
N CYS A 91 -4.99 0.92 -13.38
CA CYS A 91 -6.29 0.30 -13.66
C CYS A 91 -7.21 0.28 -12.44
N GLU A 92 -6.70 -0.02 -11.24
CA GLU A 92 -7.47 -0.01 -10.01
C GLU A 92 -7.99 1.40 -9.67
N TYR A 93 -7.17 2.44 -9.92
CA TYR A 93 -7.61 3.83 -9.80
C TYR A 93 -8.69 4.21 -10.82
N VAL A 94 -8.56 3.78 -12.07
CA VAL A 94 -9.59 4.00 -13.12
C VAL A 94 -10.91 3.34 -12.73
N LEU A 95 -10.87 2.09 -12.25
CA LEU A 95 -12.06 1.37 -11.81
C LEU A 95 -12.72 2.06 -10.61
N GLY A 96 -11.93 2.52 -9.64
CA GLY A 96 -12.45 3.31 -8.52
C GLY A 96 -13.10 4.61 -8.97
N GLY A 97 -12.49 5.31 -9.93
CA GLY A 97 -13.05 6.52 -10.54
C GLY A 97 -14.39 6.28 -11.23
N LEU A 98 -14.45 5.24 -12.07
CA LEU A 98 -15.68 4.82 -12.76
C LEU A 98 -16.78 4.43 -11.78
N PHE A 99 -16.45 3.68 -10.72
CA PHE A 99 -17.40 3.30 -9.69
C PHE A 99 -18.00 4.52 -8.98
N CYS A 100 -17.17 5.51 -8.64
CA CYS A 100 -17.65 6.74 -7.99
C CYS A 100 -18.59 7.53 -8.91
N VAL A 101 -18.25 7.67 -10.19
CA VAL A 101 -19.09 8.39 -11.17
C VAL A 101 -20.40 7.64 -11.44
N ALA A 102 -20.35 6.31 -11.58
CA ALA A 102 -21.55 5.50 -11.76
C ALA A 102 -22.49 5.63 -10.53
N THR A 103 -21.93 5.54 -9.32
CA THR A 103 -22.68 5.71 -8.07
C THR A 103 -23.27 7.12 -7.97
N ALA A 104 -22.52 8.15 -8.36
CA ALA A 104 -23.02 9.52 -8.41
C ALA A 104 -24.21 9.65 -9.38
N GLY A 105 -24.12 9.02 -10.55
CA GLY A 105 -25.22 8.96 -11.52
C GLY A 105 -26.46 8.28 -10.94
N PHE A 106 -26.30 7.12 -10.30
CA PHE A 106 -27.41 6.43 -9.63
C PHE A 106 -28.07 7.28 -8.54
N VAL A 107 -27.29 7.94 -7.70
CA VAL A 107 -27.82 8.79 -6.61
C VAL A 107 -28.52 10.04 -7.16
N GLN A 108 -28.11 10.56 -8.32
CA GLN A 108 -28.71 11.74 -8.93
C GLN A 108 -30.06 11.46 -9.60
N ILE A 109 -30.33 10.22 -10.03
CA ILE A 109 -31.57 9.85 -10.75
C ILE A 109 -32.82 10.18 -9.92
N ASP A 110 -32.75 10.04 -8.60
CA ASP A 110 -33.86 10.29 -7.67
C ASP A 110 -33.86 11.72 -7.09
N MET A 111 -33.00 12.63 -7.58
CA MET A 111 -32.83 13.96 -7.01
C MET A 111 -33.03 15.07 -8.05
N ASP A 112 -33.97 15.98 -7.77
CA ASP A 112 -34.29 17.14 -8.63
C ASP A 112 -33.14 18.16 -8.76
N ASN A 113 -32.19 18.15 -7.82
CA ASN A 113 -31.03 19.05 -7.81
C ASN A 113 -29.74 18.28 -7.51
N LEU A 114 -28.61 18.86 -7.94
CA LEU A 114 -27.28 18.31 -7.68
C LEU A 114 -27.02 18.32 -6.17
N SER A 115 -26.94 17.13 -5.57
CA SER A 115 -26.83 16.99 -4.13
C SER A 115 -25.37 16.92 -3.65
N SER A 116 -25.13 17.32 -2.40
CA SER A 116 -23.81 17.23 -1.75
C SER A 116 -23.12 15.85 -1.90
N PRO A 117 -23.79 14.70 -1.70
CA PRO A 117 -23.16 13.39 -1.90
C PRO A 117 -22.81 13.11 -3.36
N VAL A 118 -23.60 13.57 -4.32
CA VAL A 118 -23.29 13.43 -5.76
C VAL A 118 -22.04 14.24 -6.12
N VAL A 119 -21.95 15.49 -5.66
CA VAL A 119 -20.77 16.35 -5.85
C VAL A 119 -19.53 15.71 -5.22
N PHE A 120 -19.66 15.15 -4.01
CA PHE A 120 -18.57 14.47 -3.33
C PHE A 120 -18.09 13.24 -4.12
N LEU A 121 -19.01 12.41 -4.62
CA LEU A 121 -18.68 11.22 -5.40
C LEU A 121 -18.02 11.58 -6.74
N ILE A 122 -18.49 12.62 -7.42
CA ILE A 122 -17.84 13.14 -8.63
C ILE A 122 -16.42 13.63 -8.33
N GLY A 123 -16.25 14.40 -7.24
CA GLY A 123 -14.95 14.87 -6.80
C GLY A 123 -13.99 13.73 -6.45
N LEU A 124 -14.48 12.71 -5.75
CA LEU A 124 -13.73 11.49 -5.44
C LEU A 124 -13.34 10.75 -6.72
N GLY A 125 -14.26 10.63 -7.68
CA GLY A 125 -14.00 10.01 -8.99
C GLY A 125 -12.89 10.71 -9.77
N LEU A 126 -12.95 12.04 -9.87
CA LEU A 126 -11.92 12.87 -10.50
C LEU A 126 -10.56 12.70 -9.80
N PHE A 127 -10.56 12.69 -8.46
CA PHE A 127 -9.35 12.44 -7.69
C PHE A 127 -8.73 11.07 -8.03
N GLN A 128 -9.52 10.01 -8.14
CA GLN A 128 -9.03 8.69 -8.52
C GLN A 128 -8.40 8.70 -9.93
N PHE A 129 -9.01 9.39 -10.91
CA PHE A 129 -8.43 9.50 -12.26
C PHE A 129 -7.08 10.25 -12.27
N VAL A 130 -6.95 11.32 -11.48
CA VAL A 130 -5.66 12.03 -11.31
C VAL A 130 -4.60 11.07 -10.74
N GLN A 131 -4.97 10.25 -9.76
CA GLN A 131 -4.06 9.27 -9.16
C GLN A 131 -3.72 8.14 -10.16
N ALA A 132 -4.66 7.72 -11.02
CA ALA A 132 -4.40 6.79 -12.11
C ALA A 132 -3.35 7.33 -13.09
N TYR A 133 -3.49 8.60 -13.49
CA TYR A 133 -2.55 9.26 -14.39
C TYR A 133 -1.15 9.30 -13.77
N ARG A 134 -1.05 9.75 -12.51
CA ARG A 134 0.23 9.81 -11.81
C ARG A 134 0.86 8.43 -11.59
N ALA A 135 0.05 7.39 -11.36
CA ALA A 135 0.53 6.02 -11.28
C ALA A 135 1.08 5.54 -12.64
N LYS A 136 0.41 5.88 -13.74
CA LYS A 136 0.82 5.52 -15.10
C LYS A 136 2.10 6.23 -15.53
N THR A 137 2.26 7.52 -15.24
CA THR A 137 3.47 8.27 -15.57
C THR A 137 4.67 7.77 -14.77
N ALA A 138 4.49 7.46 -13.49
CA ALA A 138 5.54 6.86 -12.69
C ALA A 138 5.98 5.51 -13.26
N LEU A 139 5.06 4.67 -13.76
CA LEU A 139 5.37 3.38 -14.37
C LEU A 139 6.14 3.49 -15.69
N LYS A 140 5.86 4.53 -16.48
CA LYS A 140 6.57 4.80 -17.74
C LYS A 140 8.02 5.26 -17.53
N ASN A 141 8.32 5.83 -16.36
CA ASN A 141 9.62 6.38 -16.00
C ASN A 141 10.48 5.41 -15.16
N LEU A 142 10.07 4.14 -15.04
CA LEU A 142 10.87 3.02 -14.55
C LEU A 142 11.48 2.26 -15.74
#